data_AF-A0A366LWN4-F1
#
_entry.id   AF-A0A366LWN4-F1
#
_cell.length_a   1.000
_cell.length_b   1.000
_cell.length_c   1.000
_cell.angle_alpha   90.00
_cell.angle_beta   90.00
_cell.angle_gamma   90.00
#
_symmetry.space_group_name_H-M   'P 1'
#
loop_
_entity.id
_entity.type
_entity.pdbx_description
1 polymer ?
#
loop_
_entity_poly.entity_id
_entity_poly.type
_entity_poly.pdbx_seq_one_letter_code
_entity_poly.pdbx_strand_id
1 'polypeptide(L)'
;MSLRIDETLMTCDRSGQQAVRRADGRWTVTGHPGRTFDRDQAITALTIGEVLAIDPPPSDPIWLFVPGWQAELAGPTATTTADRPHRTDRRT
;
A
#
# COMPACT_ATOMS: atom_id res chain seq x y z
N MET A 1 5.65 13.77 -6.97
CA MET A 1 5.11 12.77 -6.02
C MET A 1 6.30 11.97 -5.51
N SER A 2 6.56 12.01 -4.20
CA SER A 2 7.65 11.26 -3.56
C SER A 2 7.08 10.45 -2.41
N LEU A 3 7.04 9.13 -2.60
CA LEU A 3 6.78 8.17 -1.54
C LEU A 3 8.14 7.67 -1.04
N ARG A 4 8.40 7.83 0.26
CA ARG A 4 9.58 7.26 0.93
C ARG A 4 9.15 6.01 1.68
N ILE A 5 9.90 4.93 1.52
CA ILE A 5 9.55 3.62 2.08
C ILE A 5 10.75 3.07 2.84
N ASP A 6 10.62 3.01 4.16
CA ASP A 6 11.58 2.37 5.05
C ASP A 6 11.00 1.05 5.62
N GLU A 7 11.77 0.37 6.47
CA GLU A 7 11.33 -0.88 7.10
C GLU A 7 10.22 -0.68 8.14
N THR A 8 10.15 0.49 8.75
CA THR A 8 9.25 0.80 9.87
C THR A 8 8.34 2.00 9.63
N LEU A 9 8.64 2.81 8.63
CA LEU A 9 7.92 4.04 8.31
C LEU A 9 7.82 4.20 6.79
N MET A 10 6.66 4.67 6.32
CA MET A 10 6.50 5.17 4.97
C MET A 10 5.87 6.55 5.05
N THR A 11 6.33 7.49 4.24
CA THR A 11 5.83 8.87 4.25
C THR A 11 5.54 9.37 2.84
N CYS A 12 4.49 10.16 2.75
CA CYS A 12 4.05 10.85 1.55
C CYS A 12 4.20 12.36 1.76
N ASP A 13 5.07 12.98 0.95
CA ASP A 13 5.43 14.38 1.14
C ASP A 13 4.27 15.34 0.80
N ARG A 14 3.33 14.96 -0.07
CA ARG A 14 2.23 15.85 -0.51
C ARG A 14 0.95 15.66 0.30
N SER A 15 0.54 14.41 0.56
CA SER A 15 -0.66 14.15 1.35
C SER A 15 -0.44 14.33 2.85
N GLY A 16 0.82 14.33 3.31
CA GLY A 16 1.18 14.33 4.73
C GLY A 16 0.79 13.03 5.44
N GLN A 17 0.32 12.02 4.70
CA GLN A 17 0.00 10.71 5.26
C GLN A 17 1.26 9.90 5.48
N GLN A 18 1.18 9.02 6.47
CA GLN A 18 2.25 8.11 6.81
C GLN A 18 1.69 6.72 7.10
N ALA A 19 2.52 5.71 6.85
CA ALA A 19 2.29 4.36 7.31
C ALA A 19 3.34 3.98 8.34
N VAL A 20 2.92 3.43 9.48
CA VAL A 20 3.82 3.00 10.56
C VAL A 20 3.68 1.50 10.76
N ARG A 21 4.81 0.79 10.81
CA ARG A 21 4.85 -0.63 11.09
C ARG A 21 4.66 -0.89 12.59
N ARG A 22 3.75 -1.78 12.92
CA ARG A 22 3.46 -2.26 14.28
C ARG A 22 4.37 -3.43 14.65
N ALA A 23 4.41 -3.75 15.94
CA ALA A 23 5.19 -4.87 16.47
C ALA A 23 4.76 -6.23 15.89
N ASP A 24 3.49 -6.38 15.48
CA ASP A 24 2.95 -7.58 14.82
C ASP A 24 3.33 -7.67 13.32
N GLY A 25 4.10 -6.72 12.80
CA GLY A 25 4.53 -6.65 11.41
C GLY A 25 3.51 -6.06 10.44
N ARG A 26 2.30 -5.70 10.91
CA ARG A 26 1.28 -5.01 10.10
C ARG A 26 1.53 -3.50 10.07
N TRP A 27 0.87 -2.82 9.16
CA TRP A 27 0.98 -1.38 8.97
C TRP A 27 -0.31 -0.66 9.33
N THR A 28 -0.19 0.52 9.92
CA THR A 28 -1.30 1.48 10.06
C THR A 28 -1.04 2.70 9.22
N VAL A 29 -2.07 3.18 8.53
CA VAL A 29 -1.99 4.34 7.64
C VAL A 29 -2.83 5.49 8.19
N THR A 30 -2.28 6.71 8.19
CA THR A 30 -3.03 7.93 8.53
C THR A 30 -4.27 8.07 7.66
N GLY A 31 -5.42 8.33 8.28
CA GLY A 31 -6.73 8.39 7.59
C GLY A 31 -7.48 7.06 7.52
N HIS A 32 -6.89 5.96 8.02
CA HIS A 32 -7.54 4.65 8.13
C HIS A 32 -7.51 4.11 9.58
N PRO A 33 -8.14 4.81 10.55
CA PRO A 33 -8.13 4.38 11.94
C PRO A 33 -8.78 3.00 12.11
N GLY A 34 -8.20 2.17 12.98
CA GLY A 34 -8.70 0.82 13.29
C GLY A 34 -8.41 -0.25 12.22
N ARG A 35 -7.90 0.13 11.04
CA ARG A 35 -7.51 -0.82 9.99
C ARG A 35 -6.01 -1.16 10.09
N THR A 36 -5.67 -2.38 9.70
CA THR A 36 -4.27 -2.80 9.54
C THR A 36 -4.05 -3.35 8.14
N PHE A 37 -2.88 -3.08 7.60
CA PHE A 37 -2.50 -3.38 6.23
C PHE A 37 -1.26 -4.26 6.21
N ASP A 38 -1.04 -5.01 5.14
CA ASP A 38 0.32 -5.45 4.82
C ASP A 38 1.13 -4.29 4.19
N ARG A 39 2.37 -4.57 3.80
CA ARG A 39 3.29 -3.57 3.23
C ARG A 39 2.73 -2.99 1.93
N ASP A 40 2.21 -3.83 1.05
CA ASP A 40 1.78 -3.43 -0.29
C ASP A 40 0.46 -2.65 -0.20
N GLN A 41 -0.48 -3.12 0.62
CA GLN A 41 -1.70 -2.39 0.92
C GLN A 41 -1.43 -1.01 1.56
N ALA A 42 -0.39 -0.88 2.40
CA ALA A 42 0.00 0.41 2.97
C ALA A 42 0.53 1.36 1.89
N ILE A 43 1.33 0.86 0.95
CA ILE A 43 1.82 1.62 -0.21
C ILE A 43 0.65 2.06 -1.09
N THR A 44 -0.30 1.16 -1.39
CA THR A 44 -1.49 1.48 -2.18
C THR A 44 -2.35 2.55 -1.51
N ALA A 45 -2.57 2.46 -0.19
CA ALA A 45 -3.34 3.45 0.56
C ALA A 45 -2.68 4.85 0.51
N LEU A 46 -1.36 4.90 0.71
CA LEU A 46 -0.58 6.13 0.59
C LEU A 46 -0.60 6.70 -0.83
N THR A 47 -0.54 5.85 -1.84
CA THR A 47 -0.61 6.23 -3.26
C THR A 47 -1.95 6.86 -3.59
N ILE A 48 -3.07 6.25 -3.17
CA ILE A 48 -4.41 6.83 -3.37
C ILE A 48 -4.50 8.20 -2.71
N GLY A 49 -4.04 8.33 -1.47
CA GLY A 49 -4.13 9.60 -0.77
C GLY A 49 -3.23 10.69 -1.35
N GLU A 50 -2.08 10.35 -1.95
CA GLU A 50 -1.30 11.27 -2.78
C GLU A 50 -2.08 11.73 -4.02
N VAL A 51 -2.75 10.81 -4.73
CA VAL A 51 -3.60 11.18 -5.88
C VAL A 51 -4.71 12.14 -5.46
N LEU A 52 -5.38 11.86 -4.35
CA LEU A 52 -6.40 12.76 -3.80
C LEU A 52 -5.82 14.12 -3.40
N ALA A 53 -4.60 14.17 -2.86
CA ALA A 53 -3.93 15.41 -2.51
C ALA A 53 -3.41 16.21 -3.72
N ILE A 54 -3.14 15.54 -4.85
CA ILE A 54 -2.84 16.19 -6.14
C ILE A 54 -4.10 16.87 -6.69
N ASP A 55 -5.28 16.33 -6.39
CA ASP A 55 -6.58 16.75 -6.93
C ASP A 55 -6.58 16.90 -8.46
N PRO A 56 -6.21 15.84 -9.20
CA PRO A 56 -6.18 15.90 -10.67
C PRO A 56 -7.60 16.08 -11.22
N PRO A 57 -7.76 16.76 -12.37
CA PRO A 57 -9.08 17.00 -12.95
C PRO A 57 -9.80 15.67 -13.22
N PRO A 58 -11.14 15.62 -13.21
CA PRO A 58 -11.90 14.38 -13.40
C PRO A 58 -11.63 13.63 -14.71
N SER A 59 -11.09 14.32 -15.73
CA SER A 59 -10.70 13.75 -17.01
C SER A 59 -9.31 13.10 -17.01
N ASP A 60 -8.56 13.20 -15.90
CA ASP A 60 -7.23 12.61 -15.79
C ASP A 60 -7.32 11.07 -15.85
N PRO A 61 -6.55 10.39 -16.72
CA PRO A 61 -6.55 8.94 -16.82
C PRO A 61 -6.20 8.21 -15.52
N ILE A 62 -5.58 8.88 -14.53
CA ILE A 62 -5.26 8.28 -13.23
C ILE A 62 -6.51 7.73 -12.53
N TRP A 63 -7.67 8.35 -12.76
CA TRP A 63 -8.94 7.91 -12.19
C TRP A 63 -9.40 6.53 -12.68
N LEU A 64 -8.87 6.04 -13.81
CA LEU A 64 -9.14 4.68 -14.30
C LEU A 64 -8.51 3.59 -13.40
N PHE A 65 -7.43 3.93 -12.68
CA PHE A 65 -6.69 2.97 -11.86
C PHE A 65 -7.15 2.96 -10.40
N VAL A 66 -7.66 4.09 -9.90
CA VAL A 66 -8.09 4.25 -8.50
C VAL A 66 -9.07 3.15 -8.04
N PRO A 67 -10.07 2.71 -8.83
CA PRO A 67 -10.96 1.61 -8.42
C PRO A 67 -10.22 0.28 -8.18
N GLY A 68 -9.23 -0.05 -9.01
CA GLY A 68 -8.41 -1.24 -8.85
C GLY A 68 -7.58 -1.19 -7.56
N TRP A 69 -6.96 -0.05 -7.30
CA TRP A 69 -6.23 0.19 -6.05
C TRP A 69 -7.12 0.13 -4.81
N GLN A 70 -8.35 0.66 -4.90
CA GLN A 70 -9.34 0.55 -3.82
C GLN A 70 -9.72 -0.91 -3.55
N ALA A 71 -9.80 -1.76 -4.58
CA ALA A 71 -10.08 -3.18 -4.43
C ALA A 71 -8.96 -3.91 -3.67
N GLU A 72 -7.68 -3.57 -3.90
CA GLU A 72 -6.55 -4.13 -3.14
C GLU A 72 -6.65 -3.84 -1.64
N LEU A 73 -7.19 -2.66 -1.28
CA LEU A 73 -7.41 -2.28 0.12
C LEU A 73 -8.57 -3.04 0.77
N ALA A 74 -9.51 -3.59 0.01
CA ALA A 74 -10.61 -4.38 0.55
C ALA A 74 -10.17 -5.77 1.06
N GLY A 75 -8.90 -6.15 0.82
CA GLY A 75 -8.38 -7.48 1.09
C GLY A 75 -8.69 -8.45 -0.06
N PRO A 76 -8.09 -9.65 -0.08
CA PRO A 76 -8.27 -10.58 -1.18
C PRO A 76 -9.75 -11.01 -1.26
N THR A 77 -10.37 -10.86 -2.42
CA THR A 77 -11.20 -11.98 -2.88
C THR A 77 -10.22 -13.15 -2.98
N ALA A 78 -10.47 -14.22 -2.23
CA ALA A 78 -9.59 -15.37 -2.16
C ALA A 78 -9.14 -15.81 -3.56
N THR A 79 -7.92 -15.47 -3.95
CA THR A 79 -7.22 -16.13 -5.04
C THR A 79 -5.76 -16.20 -4.65
N THR A 80 -5.49 -17.31 -3.96
CA THR A 80 -4.37 -18.20 -4.23
C THR A 80 -2.98 -17.62 -4.00
N THR A 81 -2.38 -18.09 -2.91
CA THR A 81 -1.02 -18.63 -2.85
C THR A 81 -0.48 -19.03 -4.23
N ALA A 82 0.19 -18.11 -4.94
CA ALA A 82 1.24 -18.45 -5.87
C ALA A 82 2.54 -18.38 -5.05
N ASP A 83 2.90 -19.49 -4.40
CA ASP A 83 3.94 -20.36 -4.94
C ASP A 83 5.20 -19.56 -5.33
N ARG A 84 5.99 -19.23 -4.31
CA ARG A 84 7.43 -19.12 -4.49
C ARG A 84 8.02 -20.36 -3.85
N PRO A 85 8.45 -21.38 -4.62
CA PRO A 85 9.25 -22.43 -4.02
C PRO A 85 10.51 -21.76 -3.47
N HIS A 86 10.63 -21.76 -2.15
CA HIS A 86 11.87 -21.47 -1.46
C HIS A 86 12.85 -22.55 -1.91
N ARG A 87 13.63 -22.26 -2.94
CA ARG A 87 14.74 -23.11 -3.39
C ARG A 87 15.68 -23.25 -2.21
N THR A 88 15.51 -24.35 -1.50
CA THR A 88 16.45 -24.87 -0.53
C THR A 88 17.31 -25.82 -1.34
N ASP A 89 18.41 -25.30 -1.90
CA ASP A 89 19.51 -26.18 -2.28
C ASP A 89 20.67 -25.90 -1.33
N ARG A 90 20.89 -26.93 -0.52
CA ARG A 90 21.93 -27.08 0.47
C ARG A 90 23.31 -27.01 -0.21
N ARG A 91 24.29 -26.55 0.56
CA ARG A 91 25.70 -26.88 0.36
C ARG A 91 25.89 -28.38 0.18
N THR A 92 26.73 -28.78 -0.77
CA THR A 92 27.80 -29.76 -0.53
C THR A 92 28.98 -29.41 -1.41
#